data_AF-A0A957YIH3-F1
#
_entry.id   AF-A0A957YIH3-F1
#
_cell.length_a   1.000
_cell.length_b   1.000
_cell.length_c   1.000
_cell.angle_alpha   90.00
_cell.angle_beta   90.00
_cell.angle_gamma   90.00
#
_symmetry.space_group_name_H-M   'P 1'
#
loop_
_entity.id
_entity.type
_entity.pdbx_description
1 polymer ?
#
loop_
_entity_poly.entity_id
_entity_poly.type
_entity_poly.pdbx_seq_one_letter_code
_entity_poly.pdbx_strand_id
1 'polypeptide(L)'
;MNLNNVVERIKQLPEAYVDCNFGQGRDTVLKQLEERSGENEEYSVDLDIESAKNSIQELIERFAPYEIPGDYISFLEVYGGLAIDSDNSYFSILGTGPMVEDWYGSIDGHNVFWELEKQGFLTLGSLNFRRNHQHKFQYLSFFLDLAAIVQKDCVIGVGPWGAKTLTPIDIIPEMNRYSDKWRIFANSFTEWLAQAAETDGGFGF
;
A
#
# COMPACT_ATOMS: atom_id res chain seq x y z
N MET A 1 15.52 -7.64 8.36
CA MET A 1 15.41 -6.19 8.63
C MET A 1 14.24 -6.00 9.59
N ASN A 2 14.28 -5.03 10.52
CA ASN A 2 13.17 -4.82 11.46
C ASN A 2 12.16 -3.83 10.85
N LEU A 3 10.94 -4.31 10.56
CA LEU A 3 9.86 -3.51 9.95
C LEU A 3 9.59 -2.22 10.75
N ASN A 4 9.58 -2.29 12.07
CA ASN A 4 9.35 -1.14 12.94
C ASN A 4 10.40 -0.06 12.72
N ASN A 5 11.68 -0.43 12.53
CA ASN A 5 12.74 0.56 12.29
C ASN A 5 12.55 1.27 10.94
N VAL A 6 12.04 0.58 9.92
CA VAL A 6 11.76 1.18 8.60
C VAL A 6 10.58 2.13 8.70
N VAL A 7 9.49 1.68 9.32
CA VAL A 7 8.28 2.49 9.52
C VAL A 7 8.57 3.73 10.35
N GLU A 8 9.33 3.61 11.45
CA GLU A 8 9.69 4.77 12.27
C GLU A 8 10.54 5.79 11.49
N ARG A 9 11.36 5.36 10.53
CA ARG A 9 12.06 6.29 9.63
C ARG A 9 11.09 6.97 8.67
N ILE A 10 10.16 6.23 8.07
CA ILE A 10 9.15 6.78 7.17
C ILE A 10 8.30 7.84 7.88
N LYS A 11 7.92 7.62 9.15
CA LYS A 11 7.20 8.60 9.97
C LYS A 11 7.95 9.91 10.21
N GLN A 12 9.28 9.93 10.08
CA GLN A 12 10.07 11.17 10.20
C GLN A 12 10.11 11.97 8.89
N LEU A 13 9.65 11.40 7.77
CA LEU A 13 9.61 12.11 6.50
C LEU A 13 8.56 13.23 6.56
N PRO A 14 8.86 14.42 6.04
CA PRO A 14 7.87 15.47 5.88
C PRO A 14 6.64 14.93 5.15
N GLU A 15 5.45 15.23 5.66
CA GLU A 15 4.17 14.93 5.00
C GLU A 15 3.89 13.43 4.78
N ALA A 16 4.65 12.55 5.45
CA ALA A 16 4.37 11.14 5.54
C ALA A 16 3.39 10.82 6.67
N TYR A 17 2.42 9.98 6.35
CA TYR A 17 1.41 9.46 7.26
C TYR A 17 1.48 7.92 7.20
N VAL A 18 2.09 7.33 8.22
CA VAL A 18 1.93 5.90 8.52
C VAL A 18 0.94 5.81 9.65
N ASP A 19 -0.20 5.16 9.43
CA ASP A 19 -1.25 5.02 10.44
C ASP A 19 -1.72 6.37 11.06
N CYS A 20 -1.38 7.49 10.41
CA CYS A 20 -1.52 8.86 10.92
C CYS A 20 -1.06 9.07 12.39
N ASN A 21 -0.08 8.29 12.86
CA ASN A 21 0.38 8.25 14.27
C ASN A 21 -0.71 7.94 15.30
N PHE A 22 -1.85 7.38 14.89
CA PHE A 22 -2.87 6.98 15.85
C PHE A 22 -2.44 5.72 16.60
N GLY A 23 -1.64 4.85 16.00
CA GLY A 23 -1.29 3.59 16.64
C GLY A 23 -2.46 2.62 16.56
N GLN A 24 -2.14 1.35 16.34
CA GLN A 24 -3.15 0.31 16.17
C GLN A 24 -3.21 -0.63 17.38
N GLY A 25 -4.22 -1.49 17.36
CA GLY A 25 -4.50 -2.45 18.42
C GLY A 25 -5.65 -2.02 19.31
N ARG A 26 -6.44 -3.02 19.73
CA ARG A 26 -7.66 -2.87 20.52
C ARG A 26 -7.51 -1.87 21.67
N ASP A 27 -6.52 -2.07 22.54
CA ASP A 27 -6.34 -1.27 23.74
C ASP A 27 -5.97 0.20 23.42
N THR A 28 -5.17 0.41 22.37
CA THR A 28 -4.80 1.74 21.88
C THR A 28 -6.04 2.50 21.38
N VAL A 29 -6.87 1.83 20.59
CA VAL A 29 -8.10 2.41 20.03
C VAL A 29 -9.11 2.72 21.13
N LEU A 30 -9.33 1.80 22.07
CA LEU A 30 -10.25 2.00 23.18
C LEU A 30 -9.85 3.16 24.07
N LYS A 31 -8.56 3.24 24.42
CA LYS A 31 -8.03 4.35 25.22
C LYS A 31 -8.29 5.69 24.52
N GLN A 32 -8.11 5.76 23.21
CA GLN A 32 -8.34 6.99 22.45
C GLN A 32 -9.80 7.40 22.34
N LEU A 33 -10.71 6.43 22.23
CA LEU A 33 -12.14 6.69 22.24
C LEU A 33 -12.59 7.18 23.62
N GLU A 34 -12.16 6.50 24.70
CA GLU A 34 -12.46 6.89 26.08
C GLU A 34 -11.96 8.32 26.38
N GLU A 35 -10.73 8.66 25.95
CA GLU A 35 -10.16 10.01 26.12
C GLU A 35 -10.93 11.11 25.37
N ARG A 36 -11.67 10.77 24.30
CA ARG A 36 -12.32 11.76 23.40
C ARG A 36 -13.83 11.88 23.61
N SER A 37 -14.55 10.78 23.56
CA SER A 37 -16.01 10.77 23.69
C SER A 37 -16.45 10.66 25.15
N GLY A 38 -15.56 10.18 26.05
CA GLY A 38 -15.94 9.78 27.40
C GLY A 38 -16.84 8.55 27.42
N GLU A 39 -17.02 7.90 26.26
CA GLU A 39 -17.82 6.70 26.10
C GLU A 39 -16.91 5.48 25.93
N ASN A 40 -17.31 4.37 26.55
CA ASN A 40 -16.67 3.07 26.33
C ASN A 40 -17.39 2.37 25.17
N GLU A 41 -16.79 2.44 23.97
CA GLU A 41 -17.29 1.81 22.74
C GLU A 41 -16.64 0.44 22.46
N GLU A 42 -16.31 -0.32 23.51
CA GLU A 42 -15.67 -1.65 23.42
C GLU A 42 -16.27 -2.55 22.33
N TYR A 43 -17.60 -2.60 22.26
CA TYR A 43 -18.30 -3.46 21.31
C TYR A 43 -18.12 -3.05 19.84
N SER A 44 -18.06 -1.75 19.53
CA SER A 44 -17.85 -1.30 18.14
C SER A 44 -16.43 -1.61 17.71
N VAL A 45 -15.45 -1.25 18.53
CA VAL A 45 -14.02 -1.49 18.25
C VAL A 45 -13.74 -2.97 18.00
N ASP A 46 -14.35 -3.86 18.79
CA ASP A 46 -14.18 -5.30 18.61
C ASP A 46 -14.76 -5.79 17.28
N LEU A 47 -15.95 -5.32 16.89
CA LEU A 47 -16.55 -5.67 15.60
C LEU A 47 -15.68 -5.26 14.42
N ASP A 48 -15.08 -4.09 14.51
CA ASP A 48 -14.30 -3.54 13.42
C ASP A 48 -12.90 -4.14 13.31
N ILE A 49 -12.26 -4.45 14.44
CA ILE A 49 -11.02 -5.24 14.46
C ILE A 49 -11.27 -6.62 13.85
N GLU A 50 -12.38 -7.27 14.20
CA GLU A 50 -12.76 -8.54 13.57
C GLU A 50 -13.05 -8.38 12.07
N SER A 51 -13.70 -7.29 11.65
CA SER A 51 -13.91 -6.96 10.23
C SER A 51 -12.59 -6.81 9.46
N ALA A 52 -11.60 -6.13 10.05
CA ALA A 52 -10.27 -5.98 9.47
C ALA A 52 -9.53 -7.32 9.34
N LYS A 53 -9.57 -8.16 10.38
CA LYS A 53 -9.02 -9.53 10.33
C LYS A 53 -9.67 -10.36 9.24
N ASN A 54 -11.01 -10.30 9.13
CA ASN A 54 -11.75 -10.99 8.08
C ASN A 54 -11.35 -10.51 6.69
N SER A 55 -11.08 -9.21 6.51
CA SER A 55 -10.63 -8.64 5.24
C SER A 55 -9.22 -9.13 4.86
N ILE A 56 -8.30 -9.23 5.83
CA ILE A 56 -6.96 -9.78 5.61
C ILE A 56 -7.04 -11.27 5.27
N GLN A 57 -7.89 -12.02 5.97
CA GLN A 57 -8.13 -13.43 5.68
C GLN A 57 -8.73 -13.63 4.29
N GLU A 58 -9.71 -12.82 3.91
CA GLU A 58 -10.30 -12.83 2.58
C GLU A 58 -9.25 -12.50 1.50
N LEU A 59 -8.36 -11.55 1.76
CA LEU A 59 -7.24 -11.25 0.87
C LEU A 59 -6.35 -12.49 0.67
N ILE A 60 -5.94 -13.16 1.75
CA ILE A 60 -5.12 -14.39 1.69
C ILE A 60 -5.84 -15.48 0.89
N GLU A 61 -7.14 -15.69 1.14
CA GLU A 61 -7.93 -16.70 0.45
C GLU A 61 -8.11 -16.41 -1.05
N ARG A 62 -8.35 -15.15 -1.40
CA ARG A 62 -8.53 -14.71 -2.81
C ARG A 62 -7.28 -14.94 -3.66
N PHE A 63 -6.10 -14.83 -3.06
CA PHE A 63 -4.83 -15.00 -3.75
C PHE A 63 -4.28 -16.44 -3.67
N ALA A 64 -4.99 -17.37 -3.05
CA ALA A 64 -4.63 -18.79 -3.13
C ALA A 64 -4.62 -19.29 -4.60
N PRO A 65 -3.64 -20.12 -5.00
CA PRO A 65 -2.68 -20.85 -4.16
C PRO A 65 -1.38 -20.07 -3.86
N TYR A 66 -1.28 -18.80 -4.24
CA TYR A 66 -0.08 -18.01 -4.02
C TYR A 66 0.03 -17.56 -2.56
N GLU A 67 1.27 -17.44 -2.08
CA GLU A 67 1.58 -17.03 -0.73
C GLU A 67 1.80 -15.51 -0.71
N ILE A 68 1.04 -14.80 0.13
CA ILE A 68 1.30 -13.38 0.39
C ILE A 68 2.46 -13.28 1.40
N PRO A 69 3.50 -12.47 1.11
CA PRO A 69 4.60 -12.27 2.03
C PRO A 69 4.15 -11.84 3.43
N GLY A 70 4.66 -12.54 4.45
CA GLY A 70 4.27 -12.30 5.84
C GLY A 70 4.61 -10.90 6.35
N ASP A 71 5.66 -10.26 5.81
CA ASP A 71 6.01 -8.88 6.13
C ASP A 71 4.96 -7.87 5.64
N TYR A 72 4.35 -8.13 4.48
CA TYR A 72 3.22 -7.35 3.98
C TYR A 72 1.98 -7.53 4.86
N ILE A 73 1.65 -8.77 5.24
CA ILE A 73 0.53 -9.05 6.16
C ILE A 73 0.76 -8.35 7.50
N SER A 74 1.94 -8.51 8.12
CA SER A 74 2.28 -7.83 9.37
C SER A 74 2.23 -6.31 9.25
N PHE A 75 2.60 -5.75 8.10
CA PHE A 75 2.46 -4.31 7.87
C PHE A 75 1.00 -3.87 7.86
N LEU A 76 0.11 -4.60 7.19
CA LEU A 76 -1.32 -4.31 7.19
C LEU A 76 -1.94 -4.43 8.59
N GLU A 77 -1.57 -5.48 9.34
CA GLU A 77 -2.07 -5.72 10.69
C GLU A 77 -1.64 -4.67 11.72
N VAL A 78 -0.45 -4.09 11.54
CA VAL A 78 0.16 -3.20 12.55
C VAL A 78 0.01 -1.73 12.19
N TYR A 79 -0.05 -1.38 10.90
CA TYR A 79 0.06 0.01 10.45
C TYR A 79 -1.07 0.47 9.52
N GLY A 80 -1.95 -0.41 9.05
CA GLY A 80 -3.16 -0.03 8.31
C GLY A 80 -2.93 0.80 7.03
N GLY A 81 -1.71 0.85 6.47
CA GLY A 81 -1.39 1.61 5.27
C GLY A 81 -0.29 2.66 5.45
N LEU A 82 0.08 3.30 4.34
CA LEU A 82 1.12 4.32 4.25
C LEU A 82 0.77 5.33 3.17
N ALA A 83 0.69 6.61 3.51
CA ALA A 83 0.63 7.72 2.56
C ALA A 83 1.84 8.64 2.73
N ILE A 84 2.36 9.19 1.64
CA ILE A 84 3.36 10.27 1.61
C ILE A 84 2.84 11.28 0.60
N ASP A 85 2.43 12.47 1.06
CA ASP A 85 1.93 13.52 0.17
C ASP A 85 3.00 14.59 0.03
N SER A 86 3.34 15.04 -1.17
CA SER A 86 4.22 16.20 -1.35
C SER A 86 3.80 17.01 -2.57
N ASP A 87 4.16 18.30 -2.60
CA ASP A 87 3.83 19.24 -3.67
C ASP A 87 4.11 18.72 -5.09
N ASN A 88 5.11 17.84 -5.23
CA ASN A 88 5.56 17.30 -6.50
C ASN A 88 5.25 15.81 -6.69
N SER A 89 4.95 15.05 -5.63
CA SER A 89 4.72 13.61 -5.69
C SER A 89 3.90 13.09 -4.51
N TYR A 90 2.82 12.34 -4.75
CA TYR A 90 2.05 11.66 -3.73
C TYR A 90 2.09 10.13 -3.92
N PHE A 91 2.35 9.41 -2.84
CA PHE A 91 2.41 7.97 -2.75
C PHE A 91 1.37 7.48 -1.73
N SER A 92 0.58 6.46 -2.06
CA SER A 92 -0.41 5.94 -1.12
C SER A 92 -0.62 4.44 -1.24
N ILE A 93 -0.61 3.80 -0.08
CA ILE A 93 -1.07 2.47 0.25
C ILE A 93 -2.16 2.67 1.29
N LEU A 94 -3.39 2.27 0.99
CA LEU A 94 -4.47 2.31 1.96
C LEU A 94 -4.68 0.90 2.48
N GLY A 95 -4.52 0.72 3.79
CA GLY A 95 -4.98 -0.48 4.49
C GLY A 95 -6.30 -0.18 5.21
N THR A 96 -6.85 -1.19 5.87
CA THR A 96 -8.11 -1.09 6.62
C THR A 96 -7.82 -0.86 8.10
N GLY A 97 -8.45 0.13 8.73
CA GLY A 97 -8.33 0.41 10.18
C GLY A 97 -9.17 1.61 10.63
N PRO A 98 -9.45 1.78 11.93
CA PRO A 98 -10.18 2.96 12.43
C PRO A 98 -9.33 4.23 12.37
N MET A 99 -9.92 5.35 11.95
CA MET A 99 -9.48 6.69 12.34
C MET A 99 -10.42 7.27 13.40
N VAL A 100 -9.94 8.33 14.02
CA VAL A 100 -10.57 9.16 15.06
C VAL A 100 -11.96 9.71 14.67
N GLU A 101 -12.22 9.89 13.38
CA GLU A 101 -13.47 10.50 12.87
C GLU A 101 -14.03 9.77 11.64
N ASP A 102 -13.37 8.72 11.12
CA ASP A 102 -13.84 7.92 9.98
C ASP A 102 -13.13 6.57 9.94
N TRP A 103 -13.67 5.59 9.21
CA TRP A 103 -12.93 4.36 8.92
C TRP A 103 -11.97 4.63 7.77
N TYR A 104 -10.76 4.07 7.77
CA TYR A 104 -10.10 3.86 6.48
C TYR A 104 -11.07 3.04 5.66
N GLY A 105 -11.62 3.67 4.61
CA GLY A 105 -12.27 2.96 3.53
C GLY A 105 -11.41 1.76 3.22
N SER A 106 -12.04 0.59 3.28
CA SER A 106 -11.59 -0.71 2.78
C SER A 106 -10.37 -0.61 1.87
N ILE A 107 -9.46 -1.59 1.88
CA ILE A 107 -8.59 -1.87 0.71
C ILE A 107 -9.42 -1.61 -0.54
N ASP A 108 -9.23 -0.44 -1.17
CA ASP A 108 -10.22 0.04 -2.11
C ASP A 108 -10.14 -0.94 -3.26
N GLY A 109 -11.21 -1.71 -3.47
CA GLY A 109 -11.23 -2.82 -4.41
C GLY A 109 -10.91 -2.38 -5.84
N HIS A 110 -10.82 -1.07 -6.09
CA HIS A 110 -10.32 -0.43 -7.29
C HIS A 110 -8.80 -0.52 -7.49
N ASN A 111 -8.02 -0.75 -6.43
CA ASN A 111 -6.56 -0.82 -6.48
C ASN A 111 -6.03 -2.25 -6.46
N VAL A 112 -6.77 -3.24 -5.97
CA VAL A 112 -6.43 -4.64 -6.26
C VAL A 112 -6.66 -4.81 -7.76
N PHE A 113 -5.62 -5.06 -8.56
CA PHE A 113 -5.82 -5.29 -9.99
C PHE A 113 -6.76 -6.48 -10.20
N TRP A 114 -8.03 -6.16 -10.38
CA TRP A 114 -9.01 -7.04 -10.97
C TRP A 114 -8.70 -7.10 -12.45
N GLU A 115 -8.01 -8.15 -12.86
CA GLU A 115 -8.16 -8.65 -14.22
C GLU A 115 -8.33 -10.15 -14.14
N LEU A 116 -9.46 -10.62 -14.69
CA LEU A 116 -9.61 -12.02 -15.06
C LEU A 116 -8.34 -12.38 -15.84
N GLU A 117 -7.52 -13.30 -15.32
CA GLU A 117 -6.39 -14.00 -15.98
C GLU A 117 -4.99 -13.85 -15.36
N LYS A 118 -4.75 -12.99 -14.35
CA LYS A 118 -3.45 -12.99 -13.62
C LYS A 118 -3.60 -12.98 -12.11
N GLN A 119 -3.95 -14.14 -11.55
CA GLN A 119 -4.06 -14.38 -10.10
C GLN A 119 -2.73 -14.25 -9.30
N GLY A 120 -1.66 -13.74 -9.91
CA GLY A 120 -0.30 -13.77 -9.37
C GLY A 120 0.31 -12.42 -8.97
N PHE A 121 -0.46 -11.34 -9.02
CA PHE A 121 0.04 -10.00 -8.68
C PHE A 121 -0.87 -9.31 -7.67
N LEU A 122 -0.26 -8.75 -6.62
CA LEU A 122 -0.96 -7.94 -5.62
C LEU A 122 -0.54 -6.48 -5.75
N THR A 123 -1.48 -5.56 -5.86
CA THR A 123 -1.14 -4.13 -5.95
C THR A 123 -0.80 -3.57 -4.57
N LEU A 124 0.33 -2.86 -4.49
CA LEU A 124 0.85 -2.31 -3.24
C LEU A 124 0.59 -0.81 -3.12
N GLY A 125 0.40 -0.09 -4.22
CA GLY A 125 0.12 1.35 -4.18
C GLY A 125 0.38 2.05 -5.50
N SER A 126 0.13 3.36 -5.51
CA SER A 126 0.47 4.23 -6.65
C SER A 126 1.28 5.45 -6.19
N LEU A 127 2.25 5.85 -7.01
CA LEU A 127 3.00 7.10 -6.88
C LEU A 127 2.66 8.01 -8.05
N ASN A 128 2.36 9.25 -7.75
CA ASN A 128 1.77 10.18 -8.69
C ASN A 128 2.45 11.53 -8.55
N PHE A 129 3.03 12.05 -9.62
CA PHE A 129 3.83 13.26 -9.56
C PHE A 129 3.36 14.34 -10.52
N ARG A 130 3.53 15.60 -10.11
CA ARG A 130 3.26 16.79 -10.93
C ARG A 130 4.54 17.19 -11.63
N ARG A 131 4.60 17.05 -12.97
CA ARG A 131 5.76 17.55 -13.73
C ARG A 131 5.58 19.01 -14.13
N ASN A 132 6.69 19.75 -14.06
CA ASN A 132 6.86 21.19 -14.27
C ASN A 132 5.98 21.87 -15.35
N HIS A 133 5.58 23.11 -15.04
CA HIS A 133 4.97 24.18 -15.87
C HIS A 133 3.75 23.88 -16.77
N GLN A 134 3.27 22.64 -16.89
CA GLN A 134 2.07 22.31 -17.68
C GLN A 134 1.00 21.53 -16.90
N HIS A 135 1.13 21.40 -15.57
CA HIS A 135 0.18 20.68 -14.71
C HIS A 135 -0.09 19.23 -15.16
N LYS A 136 0.89 18.56 -15.78
CA LYS A 136 0.72 17.17 -16.22
C LYS A 136 1.04 16.24 -15.07
N PHE A 137 0.01 15.55 -14.60
CA PHE A 137 0.14 14.44 -13.67
C PHE A 137 0.71 13.22 -14.39
N GLN A 138 1.73 12.61 -13.80
CA GLN A 138 2.26 11.32 -14.19
C GLN A 138 2.04 10.32 -13.05
N TYR A 139 1.67 9.09 -13.42
CA TYR A 139 1.30 8.04 -12.48
C TYR A 139 2.24 6.84 -12.68
N LEU A 140 2.61 6.19 -11.58
CA LEU A 140 3.39 4.95 -11.48
C LEU A 140 2.64 4.02 -10.51
N SER A 141 2.48 2.75 -10.85
CA SER A 141 1.81 1.75 -9.99
C SER A 141 2.79 0.66 -9.58
N PHE A 142 2.67 0.18 -8.33
CA PHE A 142 3.52 -0.85 -7.76
C PHE A 142 2.76 -2.15 -7.51
N PHE A 143 3.37 -3.27 -7.86
CA PHE A 143 2.81 -4.62 -7.78
C PHE A 143 3.78 -5.58 -7.12
N LEU A 144 3.28 -6.47 -6.29
CA LEU A 144 4.01 -7.59 -5.72
C LEU A 144 3.80 -8.83 -6.60
N ASP A 145 4.88 -9.42 -7.10
CA ASP A 145 4.86 -10.63 -7.93
C ASP A 145 4.81 -11.90 -7.07
N LEU A 146 3.61 -12.39 -6.81
CA LEU A 146 3.36 -13.59 -6.02
C LEU A 146 3.56 -14.89 -6.81
N ALA A 147 3.38 -14.84 -8.13
CA ALA A 147 3.45 -16.00 -9.01
C ALA A 147 4.84 -16.25 -9.64
N ALA A 148 5.82 -15.42 -9.32
CA ALA A 148 7.18 -15.48 -9.89
C ALA A 148 7.18 -15.35 -11.42
N ILE A 149 6.32 -14.48 -11.97
CA ILE A 149 6.27 -14.19 -13.40
C ILE A 149 7.55 -13.48 -13.84
N VAL A 150 8.10 -12.62 -12.98
CA VAL A 150 9.40 -11.96 -13.11
C VAL A 150 10.37 -12.52 -12.07
N GLN A 151 10.06 -12.33 -10.79
CA GLN A 151 10.84 -12.81 -9.65
C GLN A 151 9.92 -12.85 -8.43
N LYS A 152 9.83 -14.01 -7.76
CA LYS A 152 8.94 -14.19 -6.61
C LYS A 152 9.20 -13.10 -5.56
N ASP A 153 8.12 -12.56 -5.01
CA ASP A 153 8.07 -11.57 -3.94
C ASP A 153 8.68 -10.20 -4.31
N CYS A 154 9.07 -10.00 -5.57
CA CYS A 154 9.59 -8.70 -6.01
C CYS A 154 8.47 -7.67 -6.17
N VAL A 155 8.82 -6.40 -5.98
CA VAL A 155 7.94 -5.27 -6.27
C VAL A 155 8.27 -4.74 -7.67
N ILE A 156 7.30 -4.76 -8.56
CA ILE A 156 7.37 -4.27 -9.93
C ILE A 156 6.73 -2.89 -9.98
N GLY A 157 7.48 -1.91 -10.50
CA GLY A 157 6.95 -0.60 -10.85
C GLY A 157 6.56 -0.58 -12.32
N VAL A 158 5.35 -0.11 -12.63
CA VAL A 158 4.86 0.08 -14.00
C VAL A 158 4.57 1.56 -14.20
N GLY A 159 5.17 2.19 -15.22
CA GLY A 159 4.98 3.59 -15.64
C GLY A 159 6.26 4.25 -16.16
N PRO A 160 6.38 5.59 -16.18
CA PRO A 160 5.33 6.59 -15.98
C PRO A 160 4.43 6.77 -17.22
N TRP A 161 3.16 7.14 -17.03
CA TRP A 161 2.25 7.55 -18.11
C TRP A 161 1.46 8.82 -17.78
N GLY A 162 0.94 9.49 -18.81
CA GLY A 162 0.03 10.64 -18.67
C GLY A 162 -1.45 10.22 -18.52
N ALA A 163 -2.39 11.16 -18.61
CA ALA A 163 -3.79 10.98 -18.20
C ALA A 163 -4.61 9.84 -18.86
N LYS A 164 -4.14 9.15 -19.90
CA LYS A 164 -4.67 7.86 -20.42
C LYS A 164 -3.84 7.33 -21.59
N THR A 165 -3.45 6.04 -21.53
CA THR A 165 -3.44 5.11 -22.70
C THR A 165 -3.06 3.67 -22.33
N LEU A 166 -2.30 3.44 -21.27
CA LEU A 166 -1.90 2.10 -20.83
C LEU A 166 -2.00 2.03 -19.31
N THR A 167 -2.62 0.98 -18.82
CA THR A 167 -2.73 0.61 -17.42
C THR A 167 -1.84 -0.61 -17.16
N PRO A 168 -1.56 -0.94 -15.90
CA PRO A 168 -0.88 -2.19 -15.57
C PRO A 168 -1.58 -3.45 -16.16
N ILE A 169 -2.90 -3.38 -16.36
CA ILE A 169 -3.73 -4.37 -17.07
C ILE A 169 -3.19 -4.63 -18.49
N ASP A 170 -2.76 -3.57 -19.18
CA ASP A 170 -2.28 -3.65 -20.55
C ASP A 170 -0.81 -4.12 -20.61
N ILE A 171 -0.03 -3.83 -19.57
CA ILE A 171 1.43 -4.01 -19.56
C ILE A 171 1.84 -5.37 -18.99
N ILE A 172 1.26 -5.78 -17.86
CA ILE A 172 1.64 -7.02 -17.17
C ILE A 172 1.45 -8.27 -18.06
N PRO A 173 0.41 -8.38 -18.91
CA PRO A 173 0.29 -9.47 -19.89
C PRO A 173 1.38 -9.49 -20.97
N GLU A 174 1.80 -8.32 -21.43
CA GLU A 174 2.73 -8.15 -22.56
C GLU A 174 4.06 -7.49 -22.16
N MET A 175 4.61 -7.85 -20.99
CA MET A 175 5.79 -7.18 -20.40
C MET A 175 6.98 -7.07 -21.37
N ASN A 176 7.22 -8.09 -22.21
CA ASN A 176 8.29 -8.04 -23.22
C ASN A 176 8.10 -6.90 -24.25
N ARG A 177 6.85 -6.63 -24.66
CA ARG A 177 6.50 -5.56 -25.60
C ARG A 177 6.68 -4.18 -24.99
N TYR A 178 6.44 -4.06 -23.69
CA TYR A 178 6.49 -2.81 -22.94
C TYR A 178 7.69 -2.73 -21.99
N SER A 179 8.84 -3.27 -22.40
CA SER A 179 10.05 -3.37 -21.56
C SER A 179 10.61 -2.02 -21.08
N ASP A 180 10.22 -0.91 -21.69
CA ASP A 180 10.56 0.45 -21.24
C ASP A 180 9.55 1.04 -20.24
N LYS A 181 8.46 0.33 -19.94
CA LYS A 181 7.35 0.79 -19.07
C LYS A 181 7.25 0.04 -17.76
N TRP A 182 8.12 -0.92 -17.49
CA TRP A 182 8.15 -1.61 -16.21
C TRP A 182 9.59 -1.97 -15.84
N ARG A 183 9.81 -2.20 -14.54
CA ARG A 183 11.06 -2.75 -14.02
C ARG A 183 10.84 -3.36 -12.64
N ILE A 184 11.73 -4.24 -12.22
CA ILE A 184 11.84 -4.63 -10.81
C ILE A 184 12.29 -3.39 -10.04
N PHE A 185 11.49 -2.98 -9.08
CA PHE A 185 11.74 -1.82 -8.23
C PHE A 185 12.43 -2.21 -6.92
N ALA A 186 11.99 -3.32 -6.31
CA ALA A 186 12.63 -3.91 -5.13
C ALA A 186 12.50 -5.44 -5.17
N ASN A 187 13.36 -6.17 -4.47
CA ASN A 187 13.28 -7.65 -4.44
C ASN A 187 12.33 -8.19 -3.37
N SER A 188 11.78 -7.33 -2.51
CA SER A 188 10.80 -7.67 -1.49
C SER A 188 9.97 -6.45 -1.09
N PHE A 189 8.84 -6.68 -0.43
CA PHE A 189 8.04 -5.60 0.17
C PHE A 189 8.83 -4.82 1.24
N THR A 190 9.52 -5.52 2.15
CA THR A 190 10.39 -4.85 3.14
C THR A 190 11.48 -4.00 2.50
N GLU A 191 12.13 -4.49 1.43
CA GLU A 191 13.14 -3.71 0.71
C GLU A 191 12.52 -2.47 0.05
N TRP A 192 11.32 -2.60 -0.50
CA TRP A 192 10.60 -1.49 -1.07
C TRP A 192 10.26 -0.40 -0.05
N LEU A 193 9.81 -0.77 1.16
CA LEU A 193 9.62 0.17 2.27
C LEU A 193 10.94 0.84 2.68
N ALA A 194 12.04 0.08 2.72
CA ALA A 194 13.35 0.64 3.04
C ALA A 194 13.80 1.67 2.01
N GLN A 195 13.60 1.39 0.72
CA GLN A 195 13.86 2.33 -0.36
C GLN A 195 12.98 3.59 -0.20
N ALA A 196 11.69 3.43 0.12
CA ALA A 196 10.81 4.57 0.41
C ALA A 196 11.37 5.47 1.51
N ALA A 197 11.89 4.86 2.59
CA ALA A 197 12.48 5.57 3.71
C ALA A 197 13.80 6.27 3.35
N GLU A 198 14.61 5.68 2.46
CA GLU A 198 15.92 6.20 2.05
C GLU A 198 15.84 7.30 1.00
N THR A 199 14.77 7.31 0.20
CA THR A 199 14.60 8.28 -0.89
C THR A 199 13.56 9.36 -0.59
N ASP A 200 13.13 9.46 0.66
CA ASP A 200 12.07 10.38 1.11
C ASP A 200 10.77 10.21 0.29
N GLY A 201 10.38 8.96 0.01
CA GLY A 201 9.23 8.62 -0.86
C GLY A 201 9.48 8.84 -2.35
N GLY A 202 10.66 9.36 -2.72
CA GLY A 202 11.09 9.59 -4.08
C GLY A 202 11.47 8.29 -4.78
N PHE A 203 10.52 7.64 -5.45
CA PHE A 203 10.82 6.48 -6.28
C PHE A 203 11.19 6.95 -7.69
N GLY A 204 12.50 6.98 -7.99
CA GLY A 204 12.96 7.42 -9.31
C GLY A 204 12.47 6.49 -10.41
N PHE A 205 12.07 7.02 -11.56
CA PHE A 205 11.86 6.25 -12.80
C PHE A 205 12.60 6.92 -13.96
#